data_AF-A0A7S0LKM0-F1
#
_entry.id   AF-A0A7S0LKM0-F1
#
_cell.length_a   1.000
_cell.length_b   1.000
_cell.length_c   1.000
_cell.angle_alpha   90.00
_cell.angle_beta   90.00
_cell.angle_gamma   90.00
#
_symmetry.space_group_name_H-M   'P 1'
#
loop_
_entity.id
_entity.type
_entity.pdbx_description
1 polymer ?
#
loop_
_entity_poly.entity_id
_entity_poly.type
_entity_poly.pdbx_seq_one_letter_code
_entity_poly.pdbx_strand_id
1 'polypeptide(L)'
;VARRVRPSRRASKAAWGTRASRTLSVAPASRSSVRSRPLHTKRALRAEEAGAAATHDKVQLVFTTPYDTLYFEEKVDMVMIPSSSGEFGVTPNHVPTVAQLKPGVVQVHNKDSEPAQYFVSGGFAIVDAGKCDITAAEAVLLDDIDA
;
A
#
# COMPACT_ATOMS: atom_id res chain seq x y z
N VAL A 1 -22.78 -46.92 -6.10
CA VAL A 1 -22.31 -47.51 -7.38
C VAL A 1 -20.86 -47.15 -7.60
N ALA A 2 -19.97 -48.06 -7.20
CA ALA A 2 -18.52 -47.90 -7.26
C ALA A 2 -18.03 -47.86 -8.72
N ARG A 3 -17.11 -46.93 -9.04
CA ARG A 3 -16.46 -46.87 -10.35
C ARG A 3 -14.94 -46.91 -10.21
N ARG A 4 -14.45 -48.14 -10.35
CA ARG A 4 -13.25 -48.59 -11.09
C ARG A 4 -11.93 -47.86 -10.85
N VAL A 5 -11.14 -48.52 -10.00
CA VAL A 5 -9.70 -48.80 -10.15
C VAL A 5 -9.25 -48.83 -11.61
N ARG A 6 -8.14 -48.14 -11.91
CA ARG A 6 -7.27 -48.43 -13.07
C ARG A 6 -5.81 -48.55 -12.62
N PRO A 7 -5.03 -49.40 -13.31
CA PRO A 7 -3.93 -50.13 -12.68
C PRO A 7 -2.54 -49.57 -12.97
N SER A 8 -1.61 -50.04 -12.14
CA SER A 8 -0.15 -49.97 -12.21
C SER A 8 0.46 -50.08 -13.61
N ARG A 9 1.36 -49.15 -13.92
CA ARG A 9 2.45 -49.30 -14.89
C ARG A 9 3.74 -48.88 -14.19
N ARG A 10 4.90 -49.48 -14.38
CA ARG A 10 5.35 -50.75 -14.96
C ARG A 10 6.81 -50.76 -14.52
N ALA A 11 7.22 -51.77 -13.76
CA ALA A 11 8.63 -51.94 -13.43
C ALA A 11 9.42 -52.12 -14.74
N SER A 12 10.43 -51.28 -14.95
CA SER A 12 11.46 -51.51 -15.96
C SER A 12 12.78 -51.74 -15.24
N LYS A 13 13.18 -53.01 -15.27
CA LYS A 13 14.50 -53.51 -14.93
C LYS A 13 15.56 -52.73 -15.72
N ALA A 14 16.55 -52.19 -15.03
CA ALA A 14 17.84 -51.85 -15.63
C ALA A 14 18.91 -52.58 -14.82
N ALA A 15 19.14 -53.84 -15.21
CA ALA A 15 20.38 -54.51 -14.95
C ALA A 15 21.37 -54.06 -16.03
N TRP A 16 22.47 -53.45 -15.62
CA TRP A 16 23.69 -53.42 -16.42
C TRP A 16 24.87 -53.36 -15.46
N GLY A 17 25.53 -54.50 -15.28
CA GLY A 17 26.88 -54.54 -14.72
C GLY A 17 27.80 -53.67 -15.59
N THR A 18 28.92 -53.16 -15.15
CA THR A 18 30.07 -53.99 -14.81
C THR A 18 31.14 -53.04 -14.28
N ARG A 19 31.72 -53.47 -13.16
CA ARG A 19 33.01 -53.14 -12.59
C ARG A 19 34.03 -52.52 -13.58
N ALA A 20 34.54 -51.34 -13.24
CA ALA A 20 35.85 -50.89 -13.70
C ALA A 20 36.49 -50.01 -12.61
N SER A 21 37.49 -50.60 -11.95
CA SER A 21 38.42 -49.97 -11.04
C SER A 21 39.07 -48.74 -11.69
N ARG A 22 38.79 -47.54 -11.17
CA ARG A 22 39.58 -46.35 -11.46
C ARG A 22 40.53 -46.09 -10.30
N THR A 23 41.79 -46.23 -10.63
CA THR A 23 42.97 -45.96 -9.82
C THR A 23 42.98 -44.53 -9.32
N LEU A 24 43.33 -44.36 -8.04
CA LEU A 24 43.56 -43.08 -7.39
C LEU A 24 44.80 -42.42 -8.01
N SER A 25 44.62 -41.30 -8.71
CA SER A 25 45.71 -40.40 -9.08
C SER A 25 45.82 -39.27 -8.06
N VAL A 26 47.00 -39.19 -7.43
CA VAL A 26 47.37 -38.20 -6.43
C VAL A 26 47.53 -36.82 -7.07
N ALA A 27 46.83 -35.82 -6.55
CA ALA A 27 46.91 -34.43 -6.99
C ALA A 27 48.11 -33.71 -6.33
N PRO A 28 48.92 -32.93 -7.07
CA PRO A 28 49.92 -32.08 -6.45
C PRO A 28 49.29 -30.79 -5.89
N ALA A 29 49.66 -30.46 -4.66
CA ALA A 29 49.33 -29.19 -4.03
C ALA A 29 49.96 -28.03 -4.81
N SER A 30 49.13 -27.18 -5.40
CA SER A 30 49.55 -25.97 -6.11
C SER A 30 48.81 -24.75 -5.56
N ARG A 31 49.61 -23.92 -4.87
CA ARG A 31 49.49 -22.46 -4.67
C ARG A 31 48.11 -21.90 -4.31
N SER A 32 48.04 -21.48 -3.05
CA SER A 32 47.09 -20.51 -2.50
C SER A 32 46.92 -19.30 -3.41
N SER A 33 45.85 -19.30 -4.19
CA SER A 33 45.24 -18.09 -4.74
C SER A 33 44.11 -17.70 -3.80
N VAL A 34 44.41 -16.82 -2.85
CA VAL A 34 43.38 -16.07 -2.12
C VAL A 34 42.74 -15.12 -3.14
N ARG A 35 41.76 -15.64 -3.89
CA ARG A 35 40.81 -14.79 -4.59
C ARG A 35 39.72 -14.45 -3.59
N SER A 36 39.61 -13.15 -3.33
CA SER A 36 38.62 -12.50 -2.48
C SER A 36 37.23 -13.10 -2.67
N ARG A 37 36.72 -13.71 -1.61
CA ARG A 37 35.28 -13.96 -1.47
C ARG A 37 34.62 -12.59 -1.28
N PRO A 38 33.75 -12.10 -2.18
CA PRO A 38 32.90 -10.98 -1.81
C PRO A 38 31.92 -11.49 -0.74
N LEU A 39 32.19 -11.09 0.50
CA LEU A 39 31.21 -11.16 1.59
C LEU A 39 30.23 -10.02 1.35
N HIS A 40 28.93 -10.36 1.25
CA HIS A 40 27.82 -9.46 0.92
C HIS A 40 27.84 -9.10 -0.57
N THR A 41 26.82 -9.42 -1.36
CA THR A 41 25.52 -8.75 -1.23
C THR A 41 24.44 -9.55 -1.96
N LYS A 42 23.90 -10.64 -1.41
CA LYS A 42 22.55 -11.11 -1.78
C LYS A 42 21.94 -11.91 -0.63
N ARG A 43 21.19 -11.23 0.23
CA ARG A 43 19.87 -11.68 0.69
C ARG A 43 19.25 -10.70 1.69
N ALA A 44 17.97 -10.46 1.44
CA ALA A 44 16.95 -10.40 2.49
C ALA A 44 16.95 -9.18 3.41
N LEU A 45 16.73 -8.01 2.81
CA LEU A 45 15.53 -7.23 3.12
C LEU A 45 14.98 -6.89 1.73
N ARG A 46 13.87 -7.45 1.23
CA ARG A 46 12.54 -7.26 1.80
C ARG A 46 12.48 -5.92 2.54
N ALA A 47 12.78 -4.83 1.83
CA ALA A 47 11.91 -3.68 1.91
C ALA A 47 10.64 -4.14 1.14
N GLU A 48 9.78 -4.91 1.81
CA GLU A 48 8.56 -4.36 2.40
C GLU A 48 7.85 -3.54 1.32
N GLU A 49 7.26 -4.31 0.40
CA GLU A 49 5.99 -4.04 -0.25
C GLU A 49 5.62 -2.56 -0.25
N ALA A 50 6.15 -1.81 -1.22
CA ALA A 50 5.42 -0.68 -1.77
C ALA A 50 4.14 -1.26 -2.35
N GLY A 51 3.08 -1.25 -1.53
CA GLY A 51 1.77 -1.75 -1.85
C GLY A 51 1.36 -1.23 -3.22
N ALA A 52 0.90 -2.16 -4.06
CA ALA A 52 0.31 -1.84 -5.34
C ALA A 52 -0.67 -0.69 -5.14
N ALA A 53 -0.37 0.45 -5.76
CA ALA A 53 -1.24 1.60 -5.80
C ALA A 53 -2.58 1.13 -6.38
N ALA A 54 -3.57 0.97 -5.50
CA ALA A 54 -4.92 0.67 -5.92
C ALA A 54 -5.41 1.93 -6.62
N THR A 55 -5.48 1.92 -7.95
CA THR A 55 -5.94 3.05 -8.74
C THR A 55 -7.43 3.26 -8.50
N HIS A 56 -7.77 3.89 -7.38
CA HIS A 56 -9.10 4.38 -7.10
C HIS A 56 -9.23 5.71 -7.82
N ASP A 57 -10.19 5.84 -8.73
CA ASP A 57 -10.41 7.10 -9.45
C ASP A 57 -11.05 8.19 -8.56
N LYS A 58 -11.52 7.82 -7.36
CA LYS A 58 -12.18 8.68 -6.38
C LYS A 58 -11.69 8.40 -4.96
N VAL A 59 -11.64 9.44 -4.12
CA VAL A 59 -11.33 9.39 -2.69
C VAL A 59 -12.60 9.08 -1.90
N GLN A 60 -12.50 8.21 -0.90
CA GLN A 60 -13.57 8.03 0.08
C GLN A 60 -13.40 9.07 1.19
N LEU A 61 -14.33 10.00 1.31
CA LEU A 61 -14.33 11.04 2.33
C LEU A 61 -15.23 10.63 3.50
N VAL A 62 -14.65 10.68 4.71
CA VAL A 62 -15.39 10.67 5.96
C VAL A 62 -15.15 12.01 6.63
N PHE A 63 -16.22 12.75 6.91
CA PHE A 63 -16.13 14.03 7.60
C PHE A 63 -17.04 14.01 8.82
N THR A 64 -16.44 14.11 10.00
CA THR A 64 -17.09 13.92 11.28
C THR A 64 -16.84 15.09 12.23
N THR A 65 -17.89 15.53 12.90
CA THR A 65 -17.83 16.32 14.13
C THR A 65 -18.16 15.40 15.31
N PRO A 66 -17.97 15.83 16.58
CA PRO A 66 -18.27 14.99 17.74
C PRO A 66 -19.77 14.68 17.88
N TYR A 67 -20.63 15.51 17.29
CA TYR A 67 -22.09 15.43 17.41
C TYR A 67 -22.79 14.96 16.13
N ASP A 68 -22.16 15.07 14.96
CA ASP A 68 -22.76 14.64 13.70
C ASP A 68 -21.72 14.16 12.67
N THR A 69 -22.17 13.38 11.69
CA THR A 69 -21.35 12.88 10.57
C THR A 69 -21.83 13.55 9.29
N LEU A 70 -21.09 14.56 8.80
CA LEU A 70 -21.45 15.31 7.60
C LEU A 70 -21.30 14.46 6.33
N TYR A 71 -20.21 13.71 6.24
CA TYR A 71 -19.94 12.79 5.13
C TYR A 71 -19.58 11.42 5.67
N PHE A 72 -20.22 10.38 5.12
CA PHE A 72 -19.96 8.99 5.45
C PHE A 72 -19.56 8.21 4.20
N GLU A 73 -18.26 8.00 4.02
CA GLU A 73 -17.65 7.23 2.93
C GLU A 73 -18.09 7.68 1.52
N GLU A 74 -18.32 8.99 1.34
CA GLU A 74 -18.73 9.55 0.06
C GLU A 74 -17.56 9.58 -0.93
N LYS A 75 -17.84 9.32 -2.20
CA LYS A 75 -16.82 9.29 -3.25
C LYS A 75 -16.62 10.67 -3.87
N VAL A 76 -15.57 11.35 -3.43
CA VAL A 76 -15.19 12.70 -3.84
C VAL A 76 -13.97 12.65 -4.77
N ASP A 77 -13.84 13.60 -5.69
CA ASP A 77 -12.70 13.65 -6.62
C ASP A 77 -11.47 14.29 -5.96
N MET A 78 -11.66 15.37 -5.20
CA MET A 78 -10.58 16.09 -4.51
C MET A 78 -11.11 16.85 -3.28
N VAL A 79 -10.28 16.96 -2.23
CA VAL A 79 -10.59 17.75 -1.03
C VAL A 79 -9.44 18.71 -0.72
N MET A 80 -9.74 19.99 -0.54
CA MET A 80 -8.78 21.02 -0.11
C MET A 80 -8.84 21.17 1.41
N ILE A 81 -7.70 20.99 2.07
CA ILE A 81 -7.60 20.92 3.52
C ILE A 81 -6.63 22.00 4.06
N PRO A 82 -7.08 22.88 4.96
CA PRO A 82 -6.21 23.83 5.64
C PRO A 82 -5.46 23.13 6.78
N SER A 83 -4.14 23.04 6.65
CA SER A 83 -3.24 22.45 7.65
C SER A 83 -2.40 23.49 8.38
N SER A 84 -1.79 23.10 9.49
CA SER A 84 -0.82 23.96 10.20
C SER A 84 0.36 24.40 9.32
N SER A 85 0.74 23.58 8.35
CA SER A 85 1.89 23.79 7.47
C SER A 85 1.55 24.51 6.16
N GLY A 86 0.29 24.87 5.95
CA GLY A 86 -0.22 25.43 4.69
C GLY A 86 -1.51 24.75 4.27
N GLU A 87 -1.89 24.84 3.00
CA GLU A 87 -3.07 24.18 2.45
C GLU A 87 -2.64 23.08 1.47
N PHE A 88 -3.29 21.92 1.52
CA PHE A 88 -3.00 20.84 0.58
C PHE A 88 -4.28 20.16 0.08
N GLY A 89 -4.20 19.67 -1.16
CA GLY A 89 -5.27 18.94 -1.81
C GLY A 89 -5.05 17.44 -1.72
N VAL A 90 -6.07 16.70 -1.26
CA VAL A 90 -6.08 15.25 -1.24
C VAL A 90 -6.76 14.75 -2.51
N THR A 91 -5.98 14.08 -3.35
CA THR A 91 -6.44 13.38 -4.55
C THR A 91 -6.49 11.86 -4.28
N PRO A 92 -7.09 11.06 -5.16
CA PRO A 92 -6.92 9.62 -5.09
C PRO A 92 -5.43 9.23 -5.06
N ASN A 93 -5.10 8.21 -4.26
CA ASN A 93 -3.72 7.74 -4.07
C ASN A 93 -2.73 8.80 -3.56
N HIS A 94 -3.21 9.71 -2.71
CA HIS A 94 -2.33 10.58 -1.96
C HIS A 94 -1.46 9.77 -0.97
N VAL A 95 -0.26 10.26 -0.66
CA VAL A 95 0.63 9.63 0.32
C VAL A 95 -0.05 9.63 1.68
N PRO A 96 -0.05 8.51 2.43
CA PRO A 96 -0.62 8.46 3.76
C PRO A 96 0.00 9.53 4.65
N THR A 97 -0.83 10.45 5.13
CA THR A 97 -0.39 11.67 5.83
C THR A 97 -1.36 11.97 6.96
N VAL A 98 -0.82 12.36 8.11
CA VAL A 98 -1.60 12.90 9.22
C VAL A 98 -1.24 14.37 9.37
N ALA A 99 -2.25 15.24 9.37
CA ALA A 99 -2.06 16.66 9.50
C ALA A 99 -3.02 17.25 10.54
N GLN A 100 -2.52 18.23 11.30
CA GLN A 100 -3.37 19.05 12.16
C GLN A 100 -4.05 20.12 11.31
N LEU A 101 -5.37 20.27 11.47
CA LEU A 101 -6.15 21.27 10.78
C LEU A 101 -5.98 22.64 11.44
N LYS A 102 -5.82 23.66 10.60
CA LYS A 102 -5.87 25.07 11.02
C LYS A 102 -7.32 25.56 10.89
N PRO A 103 -7.78 26.49 11.74
CA PRO A 103 -9.05 27.17 11.51
C PRO A 103 -9.08 27.78 10.10
N GLY A 104 -10.09 27.41 9.31
CA GLY A 104 -10.14 27.74 7.89
C GLY A 104 -11.29 27.07 7.16
N VAL A 105 -11.29 27.18 5.84
CA VAL A 105 -12.33 26.60 4.98
C VAL A 105 -11.82 25.31 4.35
N VAL A 106 -12.55 24.22 4.51
CA VAL A 106 -12.37 22.96 3.78
C VAL A 106 -13.28 22.99 2.56
N GLN A 107 -12.74 22.65 1.39
CA GLN A 107 -13.51 22.60 0.15
C GLN A 107 -13.55 21.17 -0.39
N VAL A 108 -14.76 20.67 -0.62
CA VAL A 108 -15.01 19.32 -1.14
C VAL A 108 -15.43 19.46 -2.62
N HIS A 109 -14.62 18.92 -3.53
CA HIS A 109 -14.86 19.01 -4.97
C HIS A 109 -15.39 17.69 -5.55
N ASN A 110 -16.61 17.76 -6.10
CA ASN A 110 -17.21 16.73 -6.93
C ASN A 110 -17.21 17.19 -8.39
N LYS A 111 -16.83 16.34 -9.36
CA LYS A 111 -16.73 16.68 -10.81
C LYS A 111 -17.94 17.39 -11.40
N ASP A 112 -19.13 17.11 -10.87
CA ASP A 112 -20.41 17.51 -11.47
C ASP A 112 -21.18 18.55 -10.62
N SER A 113 -20.60 19.06 -9.53
CA SER A 113 -21.29 19.96 -8.60
C SER A 113 -20.39 21.08 -8.09
N GLU A 114 -21.02 22.16 -7.63
CA GLU A 114 -20.30 23.26 -6.98
C GLU A 114 -19.54 22.75 -5.74
N PRO A 115 -18.34 23.31 -5.46
CA PRO A 115 -17.56 22.89 -4.32
C PRO A 115 -18.30 23.19 -3.01
N ALA A 116 -18.58 22.16 -2.23
CA ALA A 116 -19.16 22.33 -0.90
C ALA A 116 -18.07 22.88 0.03
N GLN A 117 -18.33 24.04 0.62
CA GLN A 117 -17.37 24.73 1.47
C GLN A 117 -17.83 24.68 2.92
N TYR A 118 -16.94 24.20 3.78
CA TYR A 118 -17.17 24.06 5.20
C TYR A 118 -16.16 24.89 5.97
N PHE A 119 -16.64 25.79 6.83
CA PHE A 119 -15.78 26.40 7.82
C PHE A 119 -15.50 25.41 8.94
N VAL A 120 -14.22 25.22 9.25
CA VAL A 120 -13.73 24.29 10.27
C VAL A 120 -12.96 25.07 11.32
N SER A 121 -13.29 24.85 12.60
CA SER A 121 -12.61 25.49 13.73
C SER A 121 -11.22 24.88 14.01
N GLY A 122 -10.99 23.64 13.60
CA GLY A 122 -9.75 22.89 13.80
C GLY A 122 -10.02 21.40 13.97
N GLY A 123 -8.96 20.60 14.10
CA GLY A 123 -9.06 19.15 14.19
C GLY A 123 -7.89 18.41 13.56
N PHE A 124 -8.16 17.23 13.01
CA PHE A 124 -7.18 16.38 12.34
C PHE A 124 -7.71 15.84 11.02
N ALA A 125 -6.83 15.75 10.03
CA ALA A 125 -7.06 15.02 8.80
C ALA A 125 -6.09 13.85 8.72
N ILE A 126 -6.64 12.65 8.53
CA ILE A 126 -5.90 11.41 8.33
C ILE A 126 -6.20 10.96 6.90
N VAL A 127 -5.15 10.92 6.09
CA VAL A 127 -5.20 10.42 4.73
C VAL A 127 -4.53 9.06 4.71
N ASP A 128 -5.24 8.07 4.18
CA ASP A 128 -4.72 6.74 3.88
C ASP A 128 -4.85 6.48 2.36
N ALA A 129 -4.38 5.32 1.89
CA ALA A 129 -4.33 4.92 0.47
C ALA A 129 -5.73 4.84 -0.20
N GLY A 130 -6.34 5.99 -0.46
CA GLY A 130 -7.66 6.15 -1.08
C GLY A 130 -8.79 6.63 -0.14
N LYS A 131 -8.50 6.81 1.15
CA LYS A 131 -9.47 7.26 2.17
C LYS A 131 -8.98 8.55 2.85
N CYS A 132 -9.87 9.50 3.06
CA CYS A 132 -9.60 10.74 3.77
C CYS A 132 -10.60 10.85 4.92
N ASP A 133 -10.10 10.79 6.14
CA ASP A 133 -10.85 10.94 7.38
C ASP A 133 -10.56 12.32 7.97
N ILE A 134 -11.56 13.20 7.94
CA ILE A 134 -11.51 14.54 8.52
C ILE A 134 -12.33 14.53 9.80
N THR A 135 -11.69 14.82 10.92
CA THR A 135 -12.36 15.00 12.20
C THR A 135 -12.14 16.42 12.67
N ALA A 136 -13.22 17.20 12.76
CA ALA A 136 -13.21 18.57 13.22
C ALA A 136 -13.91 18.71 14.57
N ALA A 137 -13.56 19.74 15.35
CA ALA A 137 -14.30 20.08 16.56
C ALA A 137 -15.68 20.67 16.22
N GLU A 138 -15.70 21.63 15.29
CA GLU A 138 -16.91 22.25 14.76
C GLU A 138 -16.75 22.38 13.23
N ALA A 139 -17.83 22.12 12.51
CA ALA A 139 -17.91 22.29 11.06
C ALA A 139 -19.27 22.88 10.68
N VAL A 140 -19.25 23.97 9.91
CA VAL A 140 -20.45 24.72 9.49
C VAL A 140 -20.38 25.00 7.99
N LEU A 141 -21.50 24.94 7.29
CA LEU A 141 -21.58 25.32 5.88
C LEU A 141 -21.34 26.83 5.74
N LEU A 142 -20.66 27.25 4.68
CA LEU A 142 -20.43 28.69 4.46
C LEU A 142 -21.73 29.48 4.23
N ASP A 143 -22.78 28.84 3.71
CA ASP A 143 -24.06 29.49 3.46
C ASP A 143 -24.79 29.90 4.76
N ASP A 144 -24.43 29.29 5.88
CA ASP A 144 -25.01 29.58 7.20
C ASP A 144 -24.27 30.71 7.94
N ILE A 145 -23.18 31.25 7.37
CA ILE A 145 -22.36 32.29 8.00
C ILE A 145 -22.69 33.66 7.41
N ASP A 146 -23.29 34.53 8.22
CA ASP A 146 -23.48 35.95 7.90
C ASP A 146 -22.13 36.72 7.92
N ALA A 147 -22.03 37.74 7.07
CA ALA A 147 -20.83 38.58 6.89
C ALA A 147 -20.61 39.61 8.01
#